data_AF-A0A183N1L7-F1
#
_entry.id   AF-A0A183N1L7-F1
#
_cell.length_a   1.000
_cell.length_b   1.000
_cell.length_c   1.000
_cell.angle_alpha   90.00
_cell.angle_beta   90.00
_cell.angle_gamma   90.00
#
_symmetry.space_group_name_H-M   'P 1'
#
loop_
_entity.id
_entity.type
_entity.pdbx_description
1 polymer ?
#
loop_
_entity_poly.entity_id
_entity_poly.type
_entity_poly.pdbx_seq_one_letter_code
_entity_poly.pdbx_strand_id
1 'polypeptide(L)'
;MPTNNYVECSFWNFDSLFQPQQHPARDAHDTFFLSDPETSDINNTVESCYIDKVRTVHSQGAFGSRGYQSPWLIEEAEKNLLRTHTTAVSARMLHALSKKNPFTPAKYFSIDRVFRNENLDATHLAEFHQVEGLVADFGLSLGHLKTVIRTFFSKLGLTQLRFKPAYNPYTEPSMEIFSYHPGLKKWVEIGNSGLFRPEMLRPMGLPEGLSVIAWGLSLER
;
A
#
# COMPACT_ATOMS: atom_id res chain seq x y z
N MET A 1 -10.56 6.94 -6.27
CA MET A 1 -10.81 7.11 -4.82
C MET A 1 -10.27 8.47 -4.40
N PRO A 2 -10.90 9.16 -3.44
CA PRO A 2 -10.45 10.49 -3.01
C PRO A 2 -9.09 10.39 -2.31
N THR A 3 -8.17 11.27 -2.67
CA THR A 3 -6.78 11.28 -2.17
C THR A 3 -6.41 12.63 -1.53
N ASN A 4 -7.43 13.42 -1.16
CA ASN A 4 -7.40 14.84 -0.79
C ASN A 4 -6.69 15.16 0.55
N ASN A 5 -5.65 14.43 0.89
CA ASN A 5 -4.80 14.60 2.06
C ASN A 5 -3.33 14.30 1.70
N TYR A 6 -2.45 15.30 1.81
CA TYR A 6 -1.00 15.09 1.72
C TYR A 6 -0.42 14.62 3.05
N VAL A 7 -0.98 15.13 4.15
CA VAL A 7 -0.65 14.68 5.49
C VAL A 7 -1.40 13.38 5.78
N GLU A 8 -0.67 12.41 6.33
CA GLU A 8 -1.20 11.14 6.78
C GLU A 8 -0.58 10.82 8.14
N CYS A 9 -1.33 10.17 9.04
CA CYS A 9 -0.71 9.63 10.25
C CYS A 9 -0.01 8.31 9.93
N SER A 10 1.03 7.99 10.68
CA SER A 10 1.84 6.79 10.50
C SER A 10 1.01 5.51 10.61
N PHE A 11 -0.09 5.54 11.35
CA PHE A 11 -1.07 4.45 11.38
C PHE A 11 -1.59 4.10 9.98
N TRP A 12 -2.13 5.07 9.23
CA TRP A 12 -2.68 4.81 7.90
C TRP A 12 -1.58 4.60 6.86
N ASN A 13 -0.47 5.32 6.98
CA ASN A 13 0.62 5.19 6.01
C ASN A 13 1.41 3.89 6.18
N PHE A 14 1.50 3.30 7.38
CA PHE A 14 2.33 2.13 7.63
C PHE A 14 1.62 1.02 8.40
N ASP A 15 1.12 1.30 9.60
CA ASP A 15 0.65 0.22 10.51
C ASP A 15 -0.58 -0.52 9.97
N SER A 16 -1.52 0.20 9.35
CA SER A 16 -2.73 -0.34 8.73
C SER A 16 -2.43 -1.26 7.54
N LEU A 17 -1.25 -1.11 6.93
CA LEU A 17 -0.74 -1.94 5.85
C LEU A 17 0.00 -3.18 6.35
N PHE A 18 0.10 -3.38 7.67
CA PHE A 18 0.96 -4.41 8.24
C PHE A 18 2.45 -4.17 7.93
N GLN A 19 2.90 -2.92 7.84
CA GLN A 19 4.32 -2.58 7.77
C GLN A 19 4.88 -2.34 9.19
N PRO A 20 5.96 -3.03 9.61
CA PRO A 20 6.45 -2.97 10.99
C PRO A 20 6.99 -1.59 11.37
N GLN A 21 6.95 -1.26 12.66
CA GLN A 21 7.39 0.06 13.18
C GLN A 21 8.89 0.29 13.05
N GLN A 22 9.68 -0.79 13.08
CA GLN A 22 11.12 -0.80 12.89
C GLN A 22 11.56 -0.88 11.42
N HIS A 23 10.64 -0.71 10.46
CA HIS A 23 10.97 -0.78 9.04
C HIS A 23 11.78 0.47 8.62
N PRO A 24 12.88 0.34 7.86
CA PRO A 24 13.74 1.47 7.50
C PRO A 24 13.01 2.59 6.75
N ALA A 25 12.02 2.25 5.92
CA ALA A 25 11.18 3.25 5.27
C ALA A 25 10.41 4.19 6.23
N ARG A 26 10.36 3.89 7.54
CA ARG A 26 9.79 4.76 8.58
C ARG A 26 10.83 5.66 9.24
N ASP A 27 12.10 5.58 8.85
CA ASP A 27 13.15 6.44 9.36
C ASP A 27 13.04 7.84 8.74
N ALA A 28 13.51 8.85 9.48
CA ALA A 28 13.53 10.23 9.03
C ALA A 28 14.40 10.45 7.76
N HIS A 29 15.29 9.49 7.47
CA HIS A 29 16.08 9.48 6.23
C HIS A 29 15.25 9.14 4.99
N ASP A 30 14.12 8.45 5.11
CA ASP A 30 13.28 8.03 3.98
C ASP A 30 11.91 8.76 3.95
N THR A 31 11.45 9.24 5.11
CA THR A 31 10.12 9.84 5.29
C THR A 31 10.18 11.26 5.82
N PHE A 32 9.39 12.15 5.22
CA PHE A 32 9.17 13.50 5.74
C PHE A 32 8.13 13.49 6.86
N PHE A 33 8.58 13.51 8.11
CA PHE A 33 7.73 13.73 9.28
C PHE A 33 7.40 15.22 9.46
N LEU A 34 6.21 15.51 9.99
CA LEU A 34 5.81 16.88 10.28
C LEU A 34 6.37 17.35 11.63
N SER A 35 6.73 18.62 11.71
CA SER A 35 6.98 19.30 12.99
C SER A 35 5.73 19.95 13.58
N ASP A 36 4.75 20.31 12.73
CA ASP A 36 3.47 20.91 13.15
C ASP A 36 2.35 20.58 12.15
N PRO A 37 1.25 19.92 12.57
CA PRO A 37 1.13 19.18 13.82
C PRO A 37 2.00 17.91 13.78
N GLU A 38 2.88 17.70 14.76
CA GLU A 38 3.78 16.54 14.84
C GLU A 38 3.01 15.22 14.97
N THR A 39 1.97 15.20 15.79
CA THR A 39 1.15 14.01 16.04
C THR A 39 -0.34 14.30 15.85
N SER A 40 -1.10 13.26 15.56
CA SER A 40 -2.57 13.27 15.58
C SER A 40 -3.05 12.19 16.54
N ASP A 41 -4.01 12.52 17.41
CA ASP A 41 -4.70 11.50 18.20
C ASP A 41 -5.54 10.63 17.27
N ILE A 42 -5.04 9.42 16.98
CA ILE A 42 -5.68 8.50 16.05
C ILE A 42 -6.99 7.94 16.60
N ASN A 43 -7.24 7.99 17.91
CA ASN A 43 -8.49 7.53 18.51
C ASN A 43 -9.69 8.42 18.09
N ASN A 44 -9.42 9.66 17.66
CA ASN A 44 -10.45 10.55 17.14
C ASN A 44 -10.82 10.27 15.67
N THR A 45 -9.98 9.54 14.93
CA THR A 45 -10.15 9.33 13.49
C THR A 45 -10.27 7.86 13.08
N VAL A 46 -9.89 6.95 13.97
CA VAL A 46 -9.90 5.50 13.74
C VAL A 46 -10.61 4.82 14.90
N GLU A 47 -11.44 3.82 14.59
CA GLU A 47 -12.13 3.05 15.61
C GLU A 47 -11.12 2.32 16.48
N SER A 48 -11.25 2.46 17.80
CA SER A 48 -10.38 1.81 18.80
C SER A 48 -10.27 0.30 18.59
N CYS A 49 -11.37 -0.34 18.21
CA CYS A 49 -11.39 -1.77 17.91
C CYS A 49 -10.52 -2.15 16.70
N TYR A 50 -10.32 -1.26 15.72
CA TYR A 50 -9.43 -1.50 14.60
C TYR A 50 -7.96 -1.27 15.01
N ILE A 51 -7.67 -0.20 15.76
CA ILE A 51 -6.34 0.05 16.34
C ILE A 51 -5.89 -1.15 17.18
N ASP A 52 -6.75 -1.66 18.06
CA ASP A 52 -6.43 -2.80 18.93
C ASP A 52 -6.15 -4.07 18.12
N LYS A 53 -6.94 -4.35 17.07
CA LYS A 53 -6.68 -5.49 16.18
C LYS A 53 -5.35 -5.36 15.44
N VAL A 54 -5.03 -4.17 14.95
CA VAL A 54 -3.72 -3.90 14.31
C VAL A 54 -2.61 -4.12 15.32
N ARG A 55 -2.69 -3.53 16.52
CA ARG A 55 -1.73 -3.74 17.61
C ARG A 55 -1.51 -5.23 17.91
N THR A 56 -2.59 -6.00 18.07
CA THR A 56 -2.51 -7.45 18.34
C THR A 56 -1.84 -8.21 17.19
N VAL A 57 -2.25 -7.97 15.94
CA VAL A 57 -1.69 -8.65 14.77
C VAL A 57 -0.21 -8.35 14.57
N HIS A 58 0.20 -7.10 14.79
CA HIS A 58 1.61 -6.71 14.70
C HIS A 58 2.44 -7.33 15.81
N SER A 59 1.98 -7.28 17.06
CA SER A 59 2.79 -7.68 18.22
C SER A 59 2.75 -9.17 18.52
N GLN A 60 1.56 -9.75 18.64
CA GLN A 60 1.35 -11.13 19.09
C GLN A 60 1.04 -12.08 17.93
N GLY A 61 0.57 -11.54 16.81
CA GLY A 61 0.03 -12.30 15.69
C GLY A 61 -1.45 -12.61 15.84
N ALA A 62 -2.15 -12.74 14.73
CA ALA A 62 -3.49 -13.31 14.64
C ALA A 62 -3.76 -13.79 13.20
N PHE A 63 -4.94 -14.36 12.96
CA PHE A 63 -5.37 -14.80 11.62
C PHE A 63 -4.42 -15.83 10.96
N GLY A 64 -3.80 -16.69 11.77
CA GLY A 64 -2.82 -17.68 11.31
C GLY A 64 -1.40 -17.14 11.14
N SER A 65 -1.19 -15.83 11.30
CA SER A 65 0.13 -15.21 11.30
C SER A 65 0.73 -15.14 12.70
N ARG A 66 2.07 -15.20 12.77
CA ARG A 66 2.82 -14.98 14.01
C ARG A 66 3.03 -13.50 14.31
N GLY A 67 2.64 -12.58 13.43
CA GLY A 67 2.98 -11.16 13.60
C GLY A 67 4.49 -10.92 13.56
N TYR A 68 4.92 -9.74 14.02
CA TYR A 68 6.32 -9.33 14.08
C TYR A 68 7.02 -9.67 15.41
N GLN A 69 6.27 -10.09 16.43
CA GLN A 69 6.82 -10.46 17.75
C GLN A 69 7.62 -9.31 18.39
N SER A 70 7.17 -8.06 18.15
CA SER A 70 7.74 -6.84 18.71
C SER A 70 6.65 -6.00 19.36
N PRO A 71 6.97 -5.17 20.38
CA PRO A 71 6.03 -4.19 20.91
C PRO A 71 5.52 -3.28 19.80
N TRP A 72 4.22 -2.97 19.85
CA TRP A 72 3.61 -1.97 18.96
C TRP A 72 3.27 -0.75 19.81
N LEU A 73 3.86 0.38 19.47
CA LEU A 73 3.77 1.63 20.21
C LEU A 73 2.76 2.56 19.53
N ILE A 74 1.78 3.05 20.29
CA ILE A 74 0.76 3.96 19.76
C ILE A 74 1.37 5.31 19.34
N GLU A 75 2.37 5.79 20.09
CA GLU A 75 3.08 7.04 19.83
C GLU A 75 3.72 7.05 18.42
N GLU A 76 4.24 5.91 17.95
CA GLU A 76 4.79 5.76 16.60
C GLU A 76 3.72 5.76 15.50
N ALA A 77 2.49 5.39 15.83
CA ALA A 77 1.36 5.37 14.90
C ALA A 77 0.70 6.76 14.79
N GLU A 78 0.84 7.59 15.83
CA GLU A 78 0.29 8.94 15.91
C GLU A 78 1.12 10.00 15.19
N LYS A 79 2.41 9.73 14.90
CA LYS A 79 3.28 10.65 14.15
C LYS A 79 2.71 10.96 12.77
N ASN A 80 2.59 12.25 12.45
CA ASN A 80 2.16 12.74 11.16
C ASN A 80 3.35 12.84 10.20
N LEU A 81 3.07 12.54 8.93
CA LEU A 81 4.04 12.58 7.85
C LEU A 81 3.40 13.06 6.56
N LEU A 82 4.22 13.43 5.59
CA LEU A 82 3.78 13.54 4.21
C LEU A 82 3.69 12.14 3.60
N ARG A 83 2.51 11.78 3.10
CA ARG A 83 2.17 10.44 2.60
C ARG A 83 3.22 9.95 1.60
N THR A 84 3.81 8.78 1.88
CA THR A 84 4.94 8.24 1.09
C THR A 84 4.51 7.40 -0.11
N HIS A 85 3.25 6.97 -0.13
CA HIS A 85 2.64 6.20 -1.22
C HIS A 85 1.10 6.26 -1.13
N THR A 86 0.41 6.14 -2.26
CA THR A 86 -1.06 6.14 -2.32
C THR A 86 -1.71 4.92 -1.67
N THR A 87 -0.93 3.89 -1.30
CA THR A 87 -1.42 2.69 -0.59
C THR A 87 -2.10 3.02 0.73
N ALA A 88 -1.73 4.14 1.37
CA ALA A 88 -2.43 4.63 2.57
C ALA A 88 -3.90 4.97 2.28
N VAL A 89 -4.17 5.56 1.11
CA VAL A 89 -5.53 5.84 0.64
C VAL A 89 -6.27 4.53 0.37
N SER A 90 -5.60 3.54 -0.24
CA SER A 90 -6.16 2.20 -0.44
C SER A 90 -6.57 1.53 0.88
N ALA A 91 -5.76 1.65 1.94
CA ALA A 91 -6.10 1.16 3.27
C ALA A 91 -7.37 1.82 3.83
N ARG A 92 -7.45 3.15 3.75
CA ARG A 92 -8.66 3.91 4.17
C ARG A 92 -9.90 3.46 3.40
N MET A 93 -9.78 3.27 2.09
CA MET A 93 -10.88 2.82 1.23
C MET A 93 -11.31 1.38 1.50
N LEU A 94 -10.37 0.48 1.78
CA LEU A 94 -10.66 -0.91 2.15
C LEU A 94 -11.31 -0.99 3.54
N HIS A 95 -10.85 -0.18 4.49
CA HIS A 95 -11.51 -0.06 5.80
C HIS A 95 -12.92 0.54 5.69
N ALA A 96 -13.13 1.53 4.83
CA ALA A 96 -14.49 2.03 4.56
C ALA A 96 -15.36 0.97 3.86
N LEU A 97 -14.76 0.13 3.00
CA LEU A 97 -15.46 -0.95 2.32
C LEU A 97 -15.91 -2.06 3.29
N SER A 98 -15.11 -2.36 4.32
CA SER A 98 -15.47 -3.40 5.32
C SER A 98 -16.75 -3.08 6.10
N LYS A 99 -17.11 -1.80 6.17
CA LYS A 99 -18.32 -1.30 6.85
C LYS A 99 -19.59 -1.43 6.01
N LYS A 100 -19.50 -1.75 4.72
CA LYS A 100 -20.68 -1.87 3.85
C LYS A 100 -21.39 -3.20 4.10
N ASN A 101 -22.71 -3.12 4.33
CA ASN A 101 -23.58 -4.28 4.48
C ASN A 101 -24.81 -4.13 3.56
N PRO A 102 -25.00 -5.00 2.54
CA PRO A 102 -24.15 -6.13 2.18
C PRO A 102 -22.79 -5.70 1.61
N PHE A 103 -21.77 -6.55 1.80
CA PHE A 103 -20.48 -6.35 1.15
C PHE A 103 -20.64 -6.42 -0.37
N THR A 104 -19.94 -5.55 -1.09
CA THR A 104 -19.94 -5.52 -2.56
C THR A 104 -18.49 -5.47 -3.07
N PRO A 105 -18.08 -6.37 -3.99
CA PRO A 105 -16.77 -6.30 -4.64
C PRO A 105 -16.52 -4.92 -5.25
N ALA A 106 -15.26 -4.48 -5.23
CA ALA A 106 -14.91 -3.12 -5.61
C ALA A 106 -13.62 -3.07 -6.43
N LYS A 107 -13.54 -2.07 -7.32
CA LYS A 107 -12.34 -1.71 -8.05
C LYS A 107 -12.07 -0.24 -7.77
N TYR A 108 -10.89 0.07 -7.25
CA TYR A 108 -10.48 1.45 -6.97
C TYR A 108 -9.21 1.77 -7.75
N PHE A 109 -9.06 3.05 -8.08
CA PHE A 109 -7.81 3.60 -8.58
C PHE A 109 -7.61 5.01 -8.02
N SER A 110 -6.35 5.43 -7.92
CA SER A 110 -5.93 6.78 -7.58
C SER A 110 -4.73 7.19 -8.42
N ILE A 111 -4.63 8.49 -8.67
CA ILE A 111 -3.43 9.13 -9.20
C ILE A 111 -3.22 10.35 -8.33
N ASP A 112 -2.15 10.38 -7.56
CA ASP A 112 -1.88 11.53 -6.71
C ASP A 112 -0.40 11.63 -6.32
N ARG A 113 -0.03 12.80 -5.81
CA ARG A 113 1.30 13.10 -5.33
C ARG A 113 1.62 12.34 -4.04
N VAL A 114 2.88 11.94 -3.94
CA VAL A 114 3.50 11.29 -2.79
C VAL A 114 4.88 11.90 -2.56
N PHE A 115 5.38 11.80 -1.33
CA PHE A 115 6.60 12.48 -0.88
C PHE A 115 7.57 11.49 -0.27
N ARG A 116 8.84 11.53 -0.66
CA ARG A 116 9.90 10.67 -0.10
C ARG A 116 11.15 11.48 0.13
N ASN A 117 11.76 11.29 1.28
CA ASN A 117 12.99 11.98 1.65
C ASN A 117 14.22 11.29 1.05
N GLU A 118 14.13 10.86 -0.20
CA GLU A 118 15.27 10.24 -0.90
C GLU A 118 16.27 11.32 -1.32
N ASN A 119 17.56 10.97 -1.36
CA ASN A 119 18.59 11.86 -1.87
C ASN A 119 18.25 12.25 -3.32
N LEU A 120 18.10 13.56 -3.56
CA LEU A 120 17.81 14.09 -4.89
C LEU A 120 18.93 13.66 -5.87
N ASP A 121 18.56 12.89 -6.88
CA ASP A 121 19.41 12.58 -8.01
C ASP A 121 18.65 12.79 -9.31
N ALA A 122 19.28 12.51 -10.46
CA ALA A 122 18.67 12.69 -11.77
C ALA A 122 17.41 11.82 -12.01
N THR A 123 17.12 10.88 -11.12
CA THR A 123 16.06 9.86 -11.23
C THR A 123 15.10 9.81 -10.03
N HIS A 124 15.44 10.43 -8.90
CA HIS A 124 14.66 10.44 -7.67
C HIS A 124 14.30 11.87 -7.29
N LEU A 125 13.00 12.17 -7.40
CA LEU A 125 12.40 13.43 -6.97
C LEU A 125 11.86 13.28 -5.54
N ALA A 126 11.97 14.33 -4.74
CA ALA A 126 11.38 14.36 -3.39
C ALA A 126 9.85 14.26 -3.39
N GLU A 127 9.22 14.64 -4.51
CA GLU A 127 7.79 14.45 -4.77
C GLU A 127 7.58 13.94 -6.19
N PHE A 128 6.63 13.02 -6.36
CA PHE A 128 6.23 12.47 -7.65
C PHE A 128 4.78 11.96 -7.58
N HIS A 129 4.17 11.64 -8.73
CA HIS A 129 2.80 11.14 -8.77
C HIS A 129 2.80 9.61 -8.85
N GLN A 130 2.10 8.98 -7.92
CA GLN A 130 1.87 7.55 -7.91
C GLN A 130 0.49 7.24 -8.48
N VAL A 131 0.46 6.35 -9.47
CA VAL A 131 -0.74 5.71 -9.97
C VAL A 131 -0.90 4.38 -9.26
N GLU A 132 -2.07 4.12 -8.69
CA GLU A 132 -2.36 2.86 -8.01
C GLU A 132 -3.76 2.36 -8.38
N GLY A 133 -3.88 1.05 -8.55
CA GLY A 133 -5.13 0.36 -8.77
C GLY A 133 -5.26 -0.86 -7.89
N LEU A 134 -6.48 -1.18 -7.48
CA LEU A 134 -6.79 -2.39 -6.74
C LEU A 134 -8.14 -2.97 -7.12
N VAL A 135 -8.27 -4.29 -6.94
CA VAL A 135 -9.51 -5.04 -7.10
C VAL A 135 -9.70 -5.90 -5.86
N ALA A 136 -10.84 -5.71 -5.17
CA ALA A 136 -11.26 -6.46 -4.01
C ALA A 136 -12.44 -7.37 -4.40
N ASP A 137 -12.21 -8.68 -4.41
CA ASP A 137 -13.21 -9.69 -4.78
C ASP A 137 -12.85 -11.07 -4.20
N PHE A 138 -13.78 -12.01 -4.27
CA PHE A 138 -13.58 -13.37 -3.80
C PHE A 138 -12.82 -14.21 -4.83
N GLY A 139 -11.92 -15.08 -4.37
CA GLY A 139 -11.21 -16.03 -5.25
C GLY A 139 -10.16 -15.39 -6.18
N LEU A 140 -9.73 -14.15 -5.91
CA LEU A 140 -8.64 -13.53 -6.66
C LEU A 140 -7.31 -14.27 -6.42
N SER A 141 -6.49 -14.32 -7.46
CA SER A 141 -5.22 -15.06 -7.48
C SER A 141 -4.16 -14.27 -8.26
N LEU A 142 -2.91 -14.74 -8.21
CA LEU A 142 -1.83 -14.13 -8.97
C LEU A 142 -2.10 -14.12 -10.49
N GLY A 143 -2.84 -15.11 -11.00
CA GLY A 143 -3.27 -15.16 -12.41
C GLY A 143 -4.21 -14.02 -12.78
N HIS A 144 -5.14 -13.67 -11.89
CA HIS A 144 -6.03 -12.52 -12.05
C HIS A 144 -5.23 -11.21 -12.05
N LEU A 145 -4.29 -11.02 -11.11
CA LEU A 145 -3.42 -9.85 -11.06
C LEU A 145 -2.61 -9.67 -12.36
N LYS A 146 -1.96 -10.72 -12.86
CA LYS A 146 -1.22 -10.68 -14.13
C LYS A 146 -2.12 -10.31 -15.32
N THR A 147 -3.37 -10.77 -15.31
CA THR A 147 -4.34 -10.47 -16.37
C THR A 147 -4.77 -9.01 -16.33
N VAL A 148 -5.06 -8.47 -15.14
CA VAL A 148 -5.37 -7.04 -14.95
C VAL A 148 -4.21 -6.17 -15.42
N ILE A 149 -2.99 -6.48 -14.99
CA ILE A 149 -1.77 -5.74 -15.37
C ILE A 149 -1.56 -5.79 -16.90
N ARG A 150 -1.63 -6.97 -17.53
CA ARG A 150 -1.50 -7.12 -18.98
C ARG A 150 -2.56 -6.31 -19.73
N THR A 151 -3.80 -6.35 -19.25
CA THR A 151 -4.90 -5.58 -19.84
C THR A 151 -4.62 -4.10 -19.72
N PHE A 152 -4.26 -3.60 -18.54
CA PHE A 152 -3.92 -2.21 -18.29
C PHE A 152 -2.80 -1.71 -19.22
N PHE A 153 -1.66 -2.38 -19.24
CA PHE A 153 -0.51 -1.97 -20.06
C PHE A 153 -0.74 -2.16 -21.56
N SER A 154 -1.53 -3.15 -21.99
CA SER A 154 -1.92 -3.28 -23.41
C SER A 154 -2.69 -2.07 -23.92
N LYS A 155 -3.51 -1.42 -23.06
CA LYS A 155 -4.22 -0.18 -23.41
C LYS A 155 -3.28 1.03 -23.53
N LEU A 156 -2.08 0.94 -22.95
CA LEU A 156 -0.99 1.90 -23.09
C LEU A 156 -0.03 1.54 -24.24
N GLY A 157 -0.30 0.48 -25.01
CA GLY A 157 0.56 0.03 -26.10
C GLY A 157 1.77 -0.82 -25.66
N LEU A 158 1.85 -1.21 -24.38
CA LEU A 158 2.93 -2.02 -23.83
C LEU A 158 2.51 -3.50 -23.76
N THR A 159 3.00 -4.30 -24.71
CA THR A 159 2.60 -5.71 -24.86
C THR A 159 3.66 -6.71 -24.37
N GLN A 160 4.93 -6.31 -24.36
CA GLN A 160 6.04 -7.16 -23.93
C GLN A 160 6.27 -7.03 -22.43
N LEU A 161 5.56 -7.82 -21.63
CA LEU A 161 5.67 -7.78 -20.16
C LEU A 161 6.36 -9.01 -19.59
N ARG A 162 7.22 -8.79 -18.58
CA ARG A 162 7.78 -9.80 -17.70
C ARG A 162 7.45 -9.47 -16.24
N PHE A 163 7.36 -10.51 -15.43
CA PHE A 163 7.10 -10.40 -14.00
C PHE A 163 8.26 -11.03 -13.25
N LYS A 164 8.77 -10.34 -12.24
CA LYS A 164 9.85 -10.81 -11.37
C LYS A 164 9.32 -10.85 -9.95
N PRO A 165 9.48 -11.96 -9.20
CA PRO A 165 9.14 -12.00 -7.78
C PRO A 165 9.84 -10.88 -7.02
N ALA A 166 9.09 -10.24 -6.12
CA ALA A 166 9.56 -9.13 -5.32
C ALA A 166 9.10 -9.30 -3.87
N TYR A 167 9.48 -8.37 -3.02
CA TYR A 167 9.03 -8.28 -1.63
C TYR A 167 8.43 -6.90 -1.39
N ASN A 168 7.19 -6.87 -0.89
CA ASN A 168 6.64 -5.69 -0.23
C ASN A 168 6.06 -6.14 1.12
N PRO A 169 6.18 -5.35 2.21
CA PRO A 169 5.70 -5.74 3.53
C PRO A 169 4.21 -6.10 3.56
N TYR A 170 3.41 -5.41 2.74
CA TYR A 170 1.95 -5.50 2.74
C TYR A 170 1.38 -6.42 1.66
N THR A 171 2.21 -7.06 0.83
CA THR A 171 1.74 -8.03 -0.18
C THR A 171 2.45 -9.38 -0.16
N GLU A 172 1.68 -10.46 -0.30
CA GLU A 172 2.19 -11.81 -0.47
C GLU A 172 1.22 -12.65 -1.33
N PRO A 173 1.60 -13.11 -2.54
CA PRO A 173 2.86 -12.85 -3.24
C PRO A 173 2.97 -11.43 -3.84
N SER A 174 4.20 -10.99 -4.14
CA SER A 174 4.53 -9.70 -4.77
C SER A 174 5.33 -9.88 -6.06
N MET A 175 5.16 -8.97 -7.02
CA MET A 175 5.89 -8.97 -8.29
C MET A 175 6.19 -7.56 -8.80
N GLU A 176 7.42 -7.34 -9.23
CA GLU A 176 7.81 -6.25 -10.12
C GLU A 176 7.35 -6.54 -11.55
N ILE A 177 7.03 -5.47 -12.29
CA ILE A 177 6.53 -5.50 -13.66
C ILE A 177 7.59 -4.86 -14.55
N PHE A 178 8.04 -5.58 -15.56
CA PHE A 178 9.03 -5.11 -16.53
C PHE A 178 8.43 -5.05 -17.93
N SER A 179 8.79 -4.02 -18.69
CA SER A 179 8.50 -3.91 -20.13
C SER A 179 9.79 -3.80 -20.94
N TYR A 180 9.80 -4.40 -22.13
CA TYR A 180 10.93 -4.23 -23.05
C TYR A 180 10.86 -2.88 -23.75
N HIS A 181 11.88 -2.05 -23.58
CA HIS A 181 11.98 -0.74 -24.22
C HIS A 181 12.74 -0.85 -25.55
N PRO A 182 12.11 -0.65 -26.73
CA PRO A 182 12.75 -0.85 -28.03
C PRO A 182 13.97 0.06 -28.28
N GLY A 183 13.88 1.34 -27.87
CA GLY A 183 15.00 2.30 -28.03
C GLY A 183 16.24 1.95 -27.22
N LEU A 184 16.08 1.63 -25.92
CA LEU A 184 17.16 1.24 -25.01
C LEU A 184 17.58 -0.23 -25.15
N LYS A 185 16.84 -1.04 -25.93
CA LYS A 185 17.04 -2.48 -26.14
C LYS A 185 17.19 -3.30 -24.85
N LYS A 186 16.52 -2.90 -23.78
CA LYS A 186 16.58 -3.54 -22.45
C LYS A 186 15.21 -3.65 -21.80
N TRP A 187 15.10 -4.53 -20.80
CA TRP A 187 13.94 -4.60 -19.91
C TRP A 187 14.04 -3.50 -18.86
N VAL A 188 12.96 -2.74 -18.71
CA VAL A 188 12.86 -1.62 -17.76
C VAL A 188 11.71 -1.91 -16.80
N GLU A 189 11.92 -1.65 -15.52
CA GLU A 189 10.87 -1.75 -14.51
C GLU A 189 9.87 -0.61 -14.70
N ILE A 190 8.59 -0.96 -14.78
CA ILE A 190 7.48 -0.03 -15.06
C ILE A 190 6.40 -0.04 -13.98
N GLY A 191 6.59 -0.83 -12.90
CA GLY A 191 5.65 -0.87 -11.80
C GLY A 191 5.87 -2.05 -10.86
N ASN A 192 5.13 -2.05 -9.76
CA ASN A 192 5.14 -3.08 -8.73
C ASN A 192 3.69 -3.52 -8.42
N SER A 193 3.51 -4.71 -7.89
CA SER A 193 2.20 -5.30 -7.65
C SER A 193 2.23 -6.42 -6.62
N GLY A 194 1.07 -6.79 -6.10
CA GLY A 194 0.93 -7.96 -5.24
C GLY A 194 -0.50 -8.21 -4.76
N LEU A 195 -0.63 -9.25 -3.93
CA LEU A 195 -1.87 -9.57 -3.22
C LEU A 195 -1.76 -9.06 -1.79
N PHE A 196 -2.69 -8.22 -1.32
CA PHE A 196 -2.62 -7.72 0.06
C PHE A 196 -2.71 -8.86 1.06
N ARG A 197 -1.84 -8.77 2.07
CA ARG A 197 -1.70 -9.78 3.12
C ARG A 197 -2.97 -9.94 3.96
N PRO A 198 -3.31 -11.15 4.42
CA PRO A 198 -4.40 -11.35 5.37
C PRO A 198 -4.25 -10.52 6.66
N GLU A 199 -3.02 -10.30 7.12
CA GLU A 199 -2.71 -9.49 8.30
C GLU A 199 -3.05 -8.01 8.12
N MET A 200 -3.09 -7.52 6.89
CA MET A 200 -3.59 -6.18 6.56
C MET A 200 -5.12 -6.17 6.50
N LEU A 201 -5.71 -7.12 5.78
CA LEU A 201 -7.14 -7.09 5.43
C LEU A 201 -8.08 -7.54 6.56
N ARG A 202 -7.71 -8.59 7.31
CA ARG A 202 -8.60 -9.22 8.31
C ARG A 202 -8.84 -8.32 9.53
N PRO A 203 -7.86 -7.57 10.08
CA PRO A 203 -8.11 -6.57 11.12
C PRO A 203 -9.17 -5.53 10.76
N MET A 204 -9.27 -5.15 9.48
CA MET A 204 -10.25 -4.17 8.99
C MET A 204 -11.70 -4.68 9.10
N GLY A 205 -11.92 -5.98 9.30
CA GLY A 205 -13.24 -6.59 9.33
C GLY A 205 -13.80 -6.96 7.96
N LEU A 206 -12.94 -7.07 6.93
CA LEU A 206 -13.36 -7.54 5.61
C LEU A 206 -13.81 -9.01 5.66
N PRO A 207 -14.78 -9.43 4.81
CA PRO A 207 -15.30 -10.79 4.80
C PRO A 207 -14.22 -11.86 4.63
N GLU A 208 -14.48 -13.02 5.22
CA GLU A 208 -13.63 -14.19 5.01
C GLU A 208 -13.62 -14.64 3.55
N GLY A 209 -12.44 -15.01 3.06
CA GLY A 209 -12.25 -15.43 1.67
C GLY A 209 -12.12 -14.27 0.67
N LEU A 210 -12.27 -13.02 1.14
CA LEU A 210 -11.96 -11.85 0.32
C LEU A 210 -10.45 -11.78 0.07
N SER A 211 -10.09 -11.56 -1.19
CA SER A 211 -8.72 -11.29 -1.61
C SER A 211 -8.66 -9.92 -2.28
N VAL A 212 -7.53 -9.23 -2.16
CA VAL A 212 -7.32 -7.94 -2.84
C VAL A 212 -6.03 -8.00 -3.62
N ILE A 213 -6.12 -7.77 -4.93
CA ILE A 213 -4.97 -7.60 -5.81
C ILE A 213 -4.75 -6.11 -6.05
N ALA A 214 -3.50 -5.66 -6.02
CA ALA A 214 -3.14 -4.27 -6.26
C ALA A 214 -1.89 -4.14 -7.12
N TRP A 215 -1.77 -3.02 -7.83
CA TRP A 215 -0.60 -2.64 -8.60
C TRP A 215 -0.41 -1.13 -8.56
N GLY A 216 0.84 -0.68 -8.74
CA GLY A 216 1.17 0.73 -8.82
C GLY A 216 2.39 1.00 -9.68
N LEU A 217 2.48 2.24 -10.14
CA LEU A 217 3.57 2.77 -10.96
C LEU A 217 3.72 4.28 -10.73
N SER A 218 4.91 4.82 -10.98
CA SER A 218 5.11 6.27 -11.02
C SER A 218 4.65 6.81 -12.38
N LEU A 219 3.97 7.96 -12.38
CA LEU A 219 3.47 8.61 -13.59
C LEU A 219 4.60 9.24 -14.41
N GLU A 220 5.69 9.65 -13.75
CA GLU A 220 6.86 10.27 -14.35
C GLU A 220 7.74 9.28 -15.14
N ARG A 221 7.54 7.97 -14.95
CA ARG A 221 8.32 6.90 -15.58
C ARG A 221 7.70 6.36 -16.88
#